data_AF-A0A2V9XT57-F1
#
_entry.id   AF-A0A2V9XT57-F1
#
_cell.length_a   1.000
_cell.length_b   1.000
_cell.length_c   1.000
_cell.angle_alpha   90.00
_cell.angle_beta   90.00
_cell.angle_gamma   90.00
#
_symmetry.space_group_name_H-M   'P 1'
#
loop_
_entity.id
_entity.type
_entity.pdbx_description
1 polymer ?
#
loop_
_entity_poly.entity_id
_entity_poly.type
_entity_poly.pdbx_seq_one_letter_code
_entity_poly.pdbx_strand_id
1 'polypeptide(L)'
;MCADSYSLQIPETPASVQNLDLLKLLEDYSHGRKTWYLDGKPLGPAAQQASRFLHTHIVKMVDQVFASILDRVTARELDTFTMHDRNHGRKVAHLMWHILSAERREKLTPPEIAMLVLSAHLHDAGMALSREERGLRLAPDSDLWISAEASPEVKRNLQRLRNTLQDKNCPDSKRRKTEAELLQAEDALLALDTRESHATRERYVELIEQIRDYHDKDRTRIPDIEECLSFDGESIRGKLIDICVSHNEDAEVLVEKDRENFERPRFPREYPVGMANADTQLVAAALRLSDILDFDRERTPPILFHYLIPGTLGLRDNISALEWSKHMAISNWEIGQNAIVFRGRCKSHIVHHAIVQFCRAVEEEISSTQATFDPEGEGTAWPFRLPSSVQADIHEDGYHYVPYQFELDDDRVYQLLMGGAIYDNPLMAVRELVQNAVDACSYRDALTQVQETGFQPDTKNRITITYEVGRWD
;
A
#
# COMPACT_ATOMS: atom_id res chain seq x y z
N MET A 1 -36.21 -22.11 9.34
CA MET A 1 -34.75 -22.32 9.26
C MET A 1 -34.13 -20.96 9.46
N CYS A 2 -33.55 -20.70 10.63
CA CYS A 2 -32.82 -19.45 10.86
C CYS A 2 -31.62 -19.45 9.94
N ALA A 3 -31.54 -18.47 9.04
CA ALA A 3 -30.28 -18.12 8.43
C ALA A 3 -29.43 -17.52 9.55
N ASP A 4 -28.43 -18.26 10.02
CA ASP A 4 -27.42 -17.71 10.91
C ASP A 4 -26.77 -16.53 10.16
N SER A 5 -27.03 -15.31 10.64
CA SER A 5 -26.42 -14.09 10.13
C SER A 5 -24.91 -14.20 10.33
N TYR A 6 -24.17 -14.40 9.23
CA TYR A 6 -22.72 -14.49 9.30
C TYR A 6 -22.14 -13.08 9.49
N SER A 7 -21.77 -12.75 10.73
CA SER A 7 -20.93 -11.59 11.05
C SER A 7 -19.56 -12.12 11.48
N LEU A 8 -18.51 -11.86 10.70
CA LEU A 8 -17.15 -12.19 11.07
C LEU A 8 -16.61 -11.04 11.92
N GLN A 9 -16.65 -11.20 13.24
CA GLN A 9 -15.85 -10.39 14.14
C GLN A 9 -14.43 -10.94 14.14
N ILE A 10 -13.46 -10.12 13.72
CA ILE A 10 -12.06 -10.51 13.73
C ILE A 10 -11.62 -10.63 15.20
N PRO A 11 -11.04 -11.76 15.62
CA PRO A 11 -10.51 -11.91 16.97
C PRO A 11 -9.44 -10.86 17.27
N GLU A 12 -9.22 -10.59 18.57
CA GLU A 12 -8.13 -9.72 19.01
C GLU A 12 -6.78 -10.21 18.45
N THR A 13 -5.99 -9.28 17.91
CA THR A 13 -4.66 -9.58 17.37
C THR A 13 -3.78 -10.18 18.47
N PRO A 14 -3.20 -11.38 18.26
CA PRO A 14 -2.34 -12.00 19.26
C PRO A 14 -1.17 -11.10 19.65
N ALA A 15 -0.74 -11.15 20.91
CA ALA A 15 0.35 -10.30 21.42
C ALA A 15 1.74 -10.64 20.84
N SER A 16 1.92 -11.83 20.25
CA SER A 16 3.19 -12.27 19.69
C SER A 16 3.02 -12.96 18.34
N VAL A 17 4.05 -12.88 17.51
CA VAL A 17 4.04 -13.38 16.12
C VAL A 17 3.86 -14.90 16.08
N GLN A 18 4.44 -15.63 17.05
CA GLN A 18 4.28 -17.08 17.19
C GLN A 18 2.82 -17.51 17.40
N ASN A 19 1.98 -16.61 17.94
CA ASN A 19 0.58 -16.90 18.21
C ASN A 19 -0.35 -16.56 17.03
N LEU A 20 0.18 -16.03 15.92
CA LEU A 20 -0.57 -15.87 14.68
C LEU A 20 -0.98 -17.25 14.14
N ASP A 21 -2.22 -17.37 13.65
CA ASP A 21 -2.72 -18.64 13.13
C ASP A 21 -1.91 -19.15 11.91
N LEU A 22 -1.34 -18.22 11.12
CA LEU A 22 -0.36 -18.53 10.07
C LEU A 22 0.85 -19.31 10.61
N LEU A 23 1.45 -18.85 11.72
CA LEU A 23 2.60 -19.54 12.31
C LEU A 23 2.22 -20.81 13.06
N LYS A 24 1.05 -20.87 13.68
CA LYS A 24 0.53 -22.12 14.26
C LYS A 24 0.33 -23.19 13.18
N LEU A 25 -0.16 -22.82 12.00
CA LEU A 25 -0.31 -23.74 10.87
C LEU A 25 1.06 -24.26 10.40
N LEU A 26 2.07 -23.38 10.29
CA LEU A 26 3.42 -23.79 9.94
C LEU A 26 4.07 -24.68 11.03
N GLU A 27 3.79 -24.39 12.31
CA GLU A 27 4.19 -25.23 13.42
C GLU A 27 3.51 -26.62 13.34
N ASP A 28 2.23 -26.69 12.97
CA ASP A 28 1.52 -27.95 12.74
C ASP A 28 2.19 -28.79 11.65
N TYR A 29 2.62 -28.16 10.55
CA TYR A 29 3.40 -28.83 9.50
C TYR A 29 4.73 -29.36 10.04
N SER A 30 5.43 -28.58 10.88
CA SER A 30 6.72 -28.97 11.47
C SER A 30 6.66 -30.17 12.43
N HIS A 31 5.47 -30.48 12.94
CA HIS A 31 5.17 -31.63 13.80
C HIS A 31 4.43 -32.76 13.07
N GLY A 32 4.12 -32.58 11.78
CA GLY A 32 3.32 -33.54 11.01
C GLY A 32 1.86 -33.66 11.48
N ARG A 33 1.33 -32.67 12.21
CA ARG A 33 -0.08 -32.62 12.65
C ARG A 33 -1.03 -32.27 11.51
N LYS A 34 -0.53 -31.54 10.51
CA LYS A 34 -1.24 -31.18 9.28
C LYS A 34 -0.35 -31.41 8.06
N THR A 35 -0.93 -31.30 6.88
CA THR A 35 -0.24 -31.41 5.58
C THR A 35 -0.77 -30.35 4.64
N TRP A 36 0.10 -29.82 3.76
CA TRP A 36 -0.29 -28.94 2.66
C TRP A 36 -0.50 -29.71 1.35
N TYR A 37 -0.29 -31.03 1.33
CA TYR A 37 -0.56 -31.84 0.15
C TYR A 37 -2.07 -31.98 -0.07
N LEU A 38 -2.52 -31.67 -1.29
CA LEU A 38 -3.94 -31.73 -1.68
C LEU A 38 -4.55 -33.14 -1.54
N ASP A 39 -3.73 -34.18 -1.63
CA ASP A 39 -4.15 -35.57 -1.46
C ASP A 39 -4.23 -36.03 0.01
N GLY A 40 -3.94 -35.13 0.96
CA GLY A 40 -3.99 -35.40 2.39
C GLY A 40 -2.89 -36.32 2.90
N LYS A 41 -1.88 -36.64 2.08
CA LYS A 41 -0.78 -37.50 2.53
C LYS A 41 0.02 -36.85 3.67
N PRO A 42 0.50 -37.64 4.64
CA PRO A 42 1.32 -37.12 5.72
C PRO A 42 2.65 -36.59 5.19
N LEU A 43 3.15 -35.52 5.80
CA LEU A 43 4.43 -34.91 5.46
C LEU A 43 5.59 -35.85 5.86
N GLY A 44 6.56 -36.02 4.95
CA GLY A 44 7.80 -36.75 5.24
C GLY A 44 8.74 -35.99 6.19
N PRO A 45 9.79 -36.64 6.72
CA PRO A 45 10.72 -36.02 7.68
C PRO A 45 11.40 -34.75 7.16
N ALA A 46 11.80 -34.73 5.89
CA ALA A 46 12.42 -33.57 5.26
C ALA A 46 11.47 -32.35 5.22
N ALA A 47 10.21 -32.58 4.85
CA ALA A 47 9.16 -31.56 4.80
C ALA A 47 8.85 -30.96 6.19
N GLN A 48 8.76 -31.82 7.21
CA GLN A 48 8.58 -31.38 8.60
C GLN A 48 9.80 -30.56 9.08
N GLN A 49 11.02 -31.01 8.75
CA GLN A 49 12.25 -30.31 9.11
C GLN A 49 12.37 -28.95 8.41
N ALA A 50 12.10 -28.87 7.11
CA ALA A 50 12.10 -27.61 6.36
C ALA A 50 11.08 -26.62 6.94
N SER A 51 9.87 -27.09 7.28
CA SER A 51 8.84 -26.27 7.94
C SER A 51 9.28 -25.76 9.31
N ARG A 52 10.01 -26.59 10.09
CA ARG A 52 10.57 -26.19 11.40
C ARG A 52 11.61 -25.09 11.27
N PHE A 53 12.52 -25.22 10.29
CA PHE A 53 13.53 -24.19 10.04
C PHE A 53 12.88 -22.89 9.60
N LEU A 54 11.96 -22.95 8.64
CA LEU A 54 11.22 -21.78 8.16
C LEU A 54 10.48 -21.07 9.29
N HIS A 55 9.74 -21.81 10.14
CA HIS A 55 9.07 -21.23 11.31
C HIS A 55 10.05 -20.49 12.22
N THR A 56 11.19 -21.12 12.54
CA THR A 56 12.22 -20.52 13.40
C THR A 56 12.81 -19.26 12.78
N HIS A 57 13.06 -19.28 11.47
CA HIS A 57 13.63 -18.15 10.73
C HIS A 57 12.66 -16.97 10.68
N ILE A 58 11.38 -17.21 10.35
CA ILE A 58 10.37 -16.13 10.33
C ILE A 58 10.26 -15.47 11.71
N VAL A 59 10.14 -16.27 12.78
CA VAL A 59 10.03 -15.73 14.14
C VAL A 59 11.26 -14.89 14.50
N LYS A 60 12.47 -15.40 14.27
CA LYS A 60 13.70 -14.64 14.54
C LYS A 60 13.76 -13.35 13.73
N MET A 61 13.47 -13.42 12.44
CA MET A 61 13.55 -12.28 11.55
C MET A 61 12.57 -11.17 11.94
N VAL A 62 11.32 -11.54 12.20
CA VAL A 62 10.30 -10.59 12.60
C VAL A 62 10.63 -9.97 13.97
N ASP A 63 10.88 -10.78 15.00
CA ASP A 63 11.04 -10.28 16.37
C ASP A 63 12.36 -9.52 16.57
N GLN A 64 13.45 -9.94 15.91
CA GLN A 64 14.79 -9.38 16.14
C GLN A 64 15.13 -8.25 15.18
N VAL A 65 14.65 -8.30 13.93
CA VAL A 65 15.02 -7.37 12.86
C VAL A 65 13.86 -6.46 12.48
N PHE A 66 12.81 -6.98 11.86
CA PHE A 66 11.74 -6.15 11.28
C PHE A 66 11.01 -5.32 12.34
N ALA A 67 10.69 -5.93 13.49
CA ALA A 67 10.07 -5.19 14.59
C ALA A 67 10.97 -4.08 15.16
N SER A 68 12.29 -4.19 15.03
CA SER A 68 13.23 -3.12 15.43
C SER A 68 13.34 -2.01 14.38
N ILE A 69 13.05 -2.31 13.12
CA ILE A 69 13.03 -1.34 12.02
C ILE A 69 11.71 -0.56 12.05
N LEU A 70 10.58 -1.25 12.10
CA LEU A 70 9.23 -0.64 12.16
C LEU A 70 9.07 0.27 13.39
N ASP A 71 9.56 -0.14 14.56
CA ASP A 71 9.50 0.72 15.75
C ASP A 71 10.24 2.06 15.55
N ARG A 72 11.26 2.13 14.69
CA ARG A 72 11.96 3.40 14.39
C ARG A 72 11.14 4.32 13.52
N VAL A 73 10.23 3.78 12.69
CA VAL A 73 9.28 4.58 11.91
C VAL A 73 8.44 5.44 12.87
N THR A 74 8.02 4.86 13.99
CA THR A 74 7.17 5.54 14.99
C THR A 74 8.00 6.27 16.07
N ALA A 75 9.22 5.83 16.38
CA ALA A 75 9.99 6.37 17.52
C ALA A 75 10.78 7.66 17.24
N ARG A 76 10.81 8.19 16.01
CA ARG A 76 11.62 9.35 15.64
C ARG A 76 10.91 10.36 14.74
N GLU A 77 9.76 10.83 15.22
CA GLU A 77 9.24 12.15 14.84
C GLU A 77 8.59 12.24 13.45
N LEU A 78 8.33 11.12 12.76
CA LEU A 78 7.27 10.98 11.73
C LEU A 78 5.86 10.92 12.36
N ASP A 79 5.70 11.65 13.46
CA ASP A 79 4.59 11.71 14.39
C ASP A 79 3.31 12.31 13.81
N THR A 80 3.37 12.69 12.53
CA THR A 80 2.28 13.21 11.73
C THR A 80 1.58 12.07 10.94
N PHE A 81 2.05 10.82 11.04
CA PHE A 81 1.37 9.65 10.47
C PHE A 81 0.75 8.73 11.51
N THR A 82 -0.19 7.91 11.07
CA THR A 82 -0.67 6.76 11.84
C THR A 82 0.51 5.87 12.25
N MET A 83 0.37 5.08 13.31
CA MET A 83 1.42 4.17 13.76
C MET A 83 1.66 3.07 12.73
N HIS A 84 2.88 3.02 12.18
CA HIS A 84 3.41 1.95 11.31
C HIS A 84 4.48 1.18 12.10
N ASP A 85 4.08 0.69 13.27
CA ASP A 85 4.95 0.01 14.22
C ASP A 85 4.85 -1.52 14.09
N ARG A 86 5.54 -2.25 14.96
CA ARG A 86 5.45 -3.72 15.00
C ARG A 86 4.03 -4.26 15.22
N ASN A 87 3.13 -3.50 15.85
CA ASN A 87 1.77 -3.95 16.11
C ASN A 87 0.95 -3.89 14.83
N HIS A 88 1.16 -2.85 14.01
CA HIS A 88 0.55 -2.75 12.69
C HIS A 88 0.93 -3.95 11.80
N GLY A 89 2.23 -4.25 11.63
CA GLY A 89 2.64 -5.41 10.84
C GLY A 89 2.07 -6.75 11.34
N ARG A 90 1.94 -6.90 12.67
CA ARG A 90 1.30 -8.09 13.28
C ARG A 90 -0.21 -8.13 13.02
N LYS A 91 -0.90 -6.99 13.06
CA LYS A 91 -2.33 -6.87 12.77
C LYS A 91 -2.62 -7.14 11.30
N VAL A 92 -1.81 -6.64 10.37
CA VAL A 92 -1.90 -6.97 8.94
C VAL A 92 -1.77 -8.48 8.71
N ALA A 93 -0.75 -9.12 9.28
CA ALA A 93 -0.58 -10.58 9.16
C ALA A 93 -1.77 -11.36 9.76
N HIS A 94 -2.34 -10.87 10.85
CA HIS A 94 -3.55 -11.44 11.48
C HIS A 94 -4.78 -11.28 10.58
N LEU A 95 -4.98 -10.08 10.01
CA LEU A 95 -6.05 -9.79 9.06
C LEU A 95 -5.96 -10.67 7.82
N MET A 96 -4.78 -10.84 7.23
CA MET A 96 -4.54 -11.72 6.08
C MET A 96 -5.13 -13.12 6.30
N TRP A 97 -4.89 -13.72 7.47
CA TRP A 97 -5.50 -15.01 7.81
C TRP A 97 -7.03 -14.92 7.88
N HIS A 98 -7.56 -13.89 8.55
CA HIS A 98 -8.99 -13.78 8.81
C HIS A 98 -9.84 -13.43 7.59
N ILE A 99 -9.26 -12.75 6.59
CA ILE A 99 -9.95 -12.48 5.33
C ILE A 99 -9.91 -13.67 4.37
N LEU A 100 -8.95 -14.61 4.48
CA LEU A 100 -8.93 -15.82 3.64
C LEU A 100 -10.14 -16.72 3.89
N SER A 101 -10.62 -17.37 2.84
CA SER A 101 -11.64 -18.42 2.92
C SER A 101 -11.15 -19.63 3.70
N ALA A 102 -12.07 -20.37 4.32
CA ALA A 102 -11.73 -21.56 5.09
C ALA A 102 -11.01 -22.60 4.23
N GLU A 103 -11.48 -22.79 3.00
CA GLU A 103 -10.84 -23.68 2.02
C GLU A 103 -9.41 -23.24 1.69
N ARG A 104 -9.17 -21.93 1.52
CA ARG A 104 -7.84 -21.44 1.20
C ARG A 104 -6.86 -21.58 2.36
N ARG A 105 -7.31 -21.37 3.60
CA ARG A 105 -6.49 -21.56 4.81
C ARG A 105 -5.97 -22.98 4.95
N GLU A 106 -6.76 -23.98 4.57
CA GLU A 106 -6.37 -25.40 4.62
C GLU A 106 -5.33 -25.77 3.56
N LYS A 107 -5.19 -24.96 2.50
CA LYS A 107 -4.30 -25.20 1.35
C LYS A 107 -3.06 -24.30 1.35
N LEU A 108 -2.84 -23.50 2.40
CA LEU A 108 -1.67 -22.63 2.48
C LEU A 108 -0.39 -23.46 2.58
N THR A 109 0.54 -23.21 1.68
CA THR A 109 1.86 -23.86 1.67
C THR A 109 2.85 -23.10 2.56
N PRO A 110 3.94 -23.75 3.02
CA PRO A 110 4.98 -23.08 3.80
C PRO A 110 5.52 -21.78 3.18
N PRO A 111 5.88 -21.70 1.88
CA PRO A 111 6.35 -20.45 1.29
C PRO A 111 5.27 -19.34 1.24
N GLU A 112 3.99 -19.68 1.06
CA GLU A 112 2.91 -18.69 1.14
C GLU A 112 2.78 -18.13 2.56
N ILE A 113 2.81 -19.00 3.58
CA ILE A 113 2.79 -18.59 4.99
C ILE A 113 3.96 -17.65 5.27
N ALA A 114 5.16 -17.99 4.78
CA ALA A 114 6.34 -17.15 4.93
C ALA A 114 6.14 -15.78 4.29
N MET A 115 5.72 -15.72 3.02
CA MET A 115 5.55 -14.45 2.33
C MET A 115 4.41 -13.61 2.92
N LEU A 116 3.31 -14.20 3.40
CA LEU A 116 2.24 -13.49 4.12
C LEU A 116 2.78 -12.81 5.39
N VAL A 117 3.47 -13.58 6.25
CA VAL A 117 3.99 -13.03 7.52
C VAL A 117 5.12 -12.04 7.28
N LEU A 118 6.08 -12.36 6.40
CA LEU A 118 7.24 -11.51 6.15
C LEU A 118 6.84 -10.21 5.45
N SER A 119 5.93 -10.25 4.46
CA SER A 119 5.50 -9.04 3.74
C SER A 119 4.74 -8.08 4.66
N ALA A 120 3.86 -8.60 5.53
CA ALA A 120 3.16 -7.79 6.52
C ALA A 120 4.12 -7.01 7.45
N HIS A 121 5.30 -7.57 7.75
CA HIS A 121 6.30 -6.90 8.61
C HIS A 121 7.39 -6.15 7.83
N LEU A 122 7.40 -6.24 6.49
CA LEU A 122 8.39 -5.59 5.64
C LEU A 122 7.83 -4.41 4.83
N HIS A 123 6.54 -4.41 4.49
CA HIS A 123 5.95 -3.44 3.55
C HIS A 123 6.18 -1.97 3.94
N ASP A 124 6.07 -1.63 5.23
CA ASP A 124 6.38 -0.28 5.71
C ASP A 124 7.83 -0.04 6.12
N ALA A 125 8.69 -1.07 6.09
CA ALA A 125 10.06 -0.94 6.56
C ALA A 125 10.85 0.10 5.75
N GLY A 126 10.44 0.37 4.50
CA GLY A 126 10.94 1.44 3.65
C GLY A 126 10.91 2.82 4.30
N MET A 127 9.94 3.07 5.18
CA MET A 127 9.76 4.35 5.88
C MET A 127 10.82 4.61 6.94
N ALA A 128 11.53 3.57 7.39
CA ALA A 128 12.54 3.70 8.45
C ALA A 128 13.83 4.30 7.88
N LEU A 129 14.01 5.61 8.05
CA LEU A 129 15.25 6.30 7.68
C LEU A 129 16.25 6.36 8.84
N SER A 130 17.49 5.97 8.57
CA SER A 130 18.64 6.20 9.44
C SER A 130 18.98 7.70 9.53
N ARG A 131 19.81 8.07 10.52
CA ARG A 131 20.25 9.47 10.69
C ARG A 131 21.00 9.99 9.47
N GLU A 132 21.78 9.13 8.83
CA GLU A 132 22.55 9.47 7.63
C GLU A 132 21.61 9.68 6.42
N GLU A 133 20.69 8.75 6.18
CA GLU A 133 19.69 8.87 5.12
C GLU A 133 18.84 10.14 5.27
N ARG A 134 18.38 10.45 6.50
CA ARG A 134 17.66 11.71 6.78
C ARG A 134 18.48 12.94 6.38
N GLY A 135 19.77 12.94 6.71
CA GLY A 135 20.69 14.01 6.34
C GLY A 135 20.86 14.16 4.83
N LEU A 136 20.95 13.06 4.11
CA LEU A 136 21.05 13.03 2.65
C LEU A 136 19.75 13.51 1.97
N ARG A 137 18.57 13.07 2.45
CA ARG A 137 17.27 13.54 1.94
C ARG A 137 17.06 15.04 2.18
N LEU A 138 17.46 15.55 3.35
CA LEU A 138 17.33 16.97 3.69
C LEU A 138 18.43 17.87 3.09
N ALA A 139 19.37 17.29 2.34
CA ALA A 139 20.43 18.03 1.67
C ALA A 139 19.84 18.93 0.56
N PRO A 140 20.39 20.15 0.32
CA PRO A 140 19.80 21.10 -0.63
C PRO A 140 19.68 20.62 -2.08
N ASP A 141 20.51 19.65 -2.46
CA ASP A 141 20.62 19.04 -3.78
C ASP A 141 19.75 17.77 -3.94
N SER A 142 19.07 17.34 -2.88
CA SER A 142 18.12 16.23 -2.95
C SER A 142 16.91 16.56 -3.83
N ASP A 143 16.41 15.56 -4.55
CA ASP A 143 15.15 15.60 -5.29
C ASP A 143 13.91 15.72 -4.38
N LEU A 144 14.02 15.51 -3.07
CA LEU A 144 13.00 15.81 -2.05
C LEU A 144 12.36 17.18 -2.26
N TRP A 145 13.21 18.16 -2.56
CA TRP A 145 12.80 19.55 -2.70
C TRP A 145 12.01 19.84 -3.97
N ILE A 146 11.99 18.88 -4.90
CA ILE A 146 11.20 18.90 -6.12
C ILE A 146 9.88 18.17 -5.85
N SER A 147 9.92 16.95 -5.31
CA SER A 147 8.73 16.13 -5.00
C SER A 147 7.81 16.79 -3.98
N ALA A 148 8.35 17.40 -2.94
CA ALA A 148 7.56 18.08 -1.92
C ALA A 148 6.93 19.42 -2.39
N GLU A 149 7.06 19.77 -3.68
CA GLU A 149 6.67 21.07 -4.27
C GLU A 149 7.12 22.27 -3.42
N ALA A 150 8.25 22.12 -2.73
CA ALA A 150 8.60 23.01 -1.63
C ALA A 150 8.81 24.43 -2.16
N SER A 151 7.89 25.32 -1.79
CA SER A 151 7.94 26.70 -2.26
C SER A 151 9.27 27.36 -1.87
N PRO A 152 9.77 28.34 -2.65
CA PRO A 152 10.95 29.10 -2.26
C PRO A 152 10.85 29.71 -0.86
N GLU A 153 9.63 29.95 -0.37
CA GLU A 153 9.38 30.42 0.99
C GLU A 153 9.65 29.35 2.05
N VAL A 154 9.21 28.11 1.85
CA VAL A 154 9.51 26.98 2.76
C VAL A 154 11.01 26.77 2.88
N LYS A 155 11.73 26.75 1.75
CA LYS A 155 13.20 26.62 1.73
C LYS A 155 13.90 27.75 2.51
N ARG A 156 13.46 29.00 2.31
CA ARG A 156 13.98 30.16 3.05
C ARG A 156 13.67 30.07 4.54
N ASN A 157 12.48 29.63 4.93
CA ASN A 157 12.07 29.49 6.32
C ASN A 157 12.92 28.44 7.05
N LEU A 158 13.13 27.27 6.46
CA LEU A 158 14.01 26.23 7.01
C LEU A 158 15.45 26.71 7.13
N GLN A 159 15.97 27.40 6.11
CA GLN A 159 17.31 27.98 6.18
C GLN A 159 17.42 29.03 7.31
N ARG A 160 16.37 29.83 7.53
CA ARG A 160 16.31 30.80 8.64
C ARG A 160 16.37 30.10 10.00
N LEU A 161 15.64 29.00 10.17
CA LEU A 161 15.68 28.20 11.40
C LEU A 161 17.08 27.62 11.63
N ARG A 162 17.68 27.00 10.60
CA ARG A 162 19.06 26.47 10.64
C ARG A 162 20.08 27.55 11.01
N ASN A 163 20.02 28.72 10.37
CA ASN A 163 20.90 29.85 10.67
C ASN A 163 20.74 30.34 12.12
N THR A 164 19.51 30.33 12.65
CA THR A 164 19.23 30.74 14.04
C THR A 164 19.84 29.76 15.06
N LEU A 165 19.89 28.46 14.74
CA LEU A 165 20.54 27.45 15.59
C LEU A 165 22.06 27.53 15.53
N GLN A 166 22.63 28.01 14.42
CA GLN A 166 24.07 28.25 14.28
C GLN A 166 24.54 29.51 15.03
N ASP A 167 23.64 30.43 15.36
CA ASP A 167 23.97 31.61 16.16
C ASP A 167 24.31 31.24 17.61
N LYS A 168 25.59 31.45 17.97
CA LYS A 168 26.11 31.17 19.31
C LYS A 168 25.49 32.07 20.39
N ASN A 169 24.98 33.24 20.02
CA ASN A 169 24.38 34.21 20.93
C ASN A 169 22.86 34.01 21.15
N CYS A 170 22.25 33.00 20.52
CA CYS A 170 20.82 32.71 20.69
C CYS A 170 20.50 32.24 22.13
N PRO A 171 19.54 32.86 22.83
CA PRO A 171 19.10 32.41 24.16
C PRO A 171 18.60 30.96 24.15
N ASP A 172 18.88 30.19 25.21
CA ASP A 172 18.56 28.75 25.25
C ASP A 172 17.05 28.45 25.08
N SER A 173 16.17 29.28 25.62
CA SER A 173 14.71 29.13 25.44
C SER A 173 14.29 29.29 23.98
N LYS A 174 14.90 30.23 23.26
CA LYS A 174 14.67 30.46 21.83
C LYS A 174 15.29 29.33 21.01
N ARG A 175 16.50 28.88 21.37
CA ARG A 175 17.19 27.76 20.71
C ARG A 175 16.34 26.48 20.76
N ARG A 176 15.85 26.09 21.94
CA ARG A 176 14.97 24.90 22.10
C ARG A 176 13.69 25.01 21.27
N LYS A 177 13.06 26.18 21.24
CA LYS A 177 11.85 26.40 20.44
C LYS A 177 12.14 26.27 18.94
N THR A 178 13.22 26.90 18.47
CA THR A 178 13.64 26.83 17.06
C THR A 178 14.07 25.42 16.66
N GLU A 179 14.70 24.67 17.57
CA GLU A 179 15.08 23.27 17.35
C GLU A 179 13.84 22.40 17.16
N ALA A 180 12.83 22.54 18.02
CA ALA A 180 11.55 21.85 17.86
C ALA A 180 10.81 22.24 16.56
N GLU A 181 10.77 23.54 16.22
CA GLU A 181 10.15 24.02 14.97
C GLU A 181 10.87 23.48 13.72
N LEU A 182 12.21 23.43 13.74
CA LEU A 182 12.99 22.89 12.63
C LEU A 182 12.74 21.39 12.47
N LEU A 183 12.80 20.66 13.59
CA LEU A 183 12.61 19.22 13.60
C LEU A 183 11.24 18.85 13.02
N GLN A 184 10.18 19.47 13.53
CA GLN A 184 8.82 19.24 13.03
C GLN A 184 8.67 19.51 11.53
N ALA A 185 9.30 20.57 11.03
CA ALA A 185 9.22 20.92 9.61
C ALA A 185 10.04 19.96 8.73
N GLU A 186 11.20 19.50 9.21
CA GLU A 186 12.03 18.49 8.54
C GLU A 186 11.32 17.12 8.52
N ASP A 187 10.67 16.74 9.62
CA ASP A 187 9.88 15.51 9.68
C ASP A 187 8.67 15.53 8.76
N ALA A 188 7.94 16.66 8.69
CA ALA A 188 6.83 16.80 7.75
C ALA A 188 7.27 16.64 6.28
N LEU A 189 8.48 17.10 5.93
CA LEU A 189 9.03 16.91 4.58
C LEU A 189 9.45 15.46 4.34
N LEU A 190 10.20 14.86 5.26
CA LEU A 190 10.61 13.46 5.17
C LEU A 190 9.41 12.52 5.14
N ALA A 191 8.33 12.89 5.84
CA ALA A 191 7.06 12.19 5.82
C ALA A 191 6.45 12.11 4.42
N LEU A 192 6.34 13.24 3.72
CA LEU A 192 5.81 13.28 2.35
C LEU A 192 6.66 12.45 1.39
N ASP A 193 7.98 12.54 1.55
CA ASP A 193 8.95 11.86 0.71
C ASP A 193 8.97 10.35 0.87
N THR A 194 8.97 9.89 2.12
CA THR A 194 8.93 8.46 2.45
C THR A 194 7.62 7.85 1.99
N ARG A 195 6.50 8.59 2.01
CA ARG A 195 5.21 8.09 1.51
C ARG A 195 5.28 7.66 0.05
N GLU A 196 5.98 8.39 -0.81
CA GLU A 196 6.12 8.03 -2.23
C GLU A 196 7.21 7.00 -2.48
N SER A 197 8.30 7.03 -1.69
CA SER A 197 9.52 6.27 -1.98
C SER A 197 9.69 4.97 -1.18
N HIS A 198 8.97 4.77 -0.08
CA HIS A 198 9.18 3.62 0.83
C HIS A 198 8.93 2.28 0.16
N ALA A 199 7.94 2.21 -0.72
CA ALA A 199 7.52 0.98 -1.38
C ALA A 199 8.22 0.73 -2.73
N THR A 200 9.39 1.32 -2.97
CA THR A 200 10.15 1.12 -4.21
C THR A 200 11.03 -0.14 -4.13
N ARG A 201 11.28 -0.76 -5.30
CA ARG A 201 12.13 -1.97 -5.37
C ARG A 201 13.53 -1.67 -4.86
N GLU A 202 14.08 -0.53 -5.29
CA GLU A 202 15.39 -0.03 -4.92
C GLU A 202 15.49 0.10 -3.40
N ARG A 203 14.46 0.68 -2.76
CA ARG A 203 14.43 0.83 -1.31
C ARG A 203 14.46 -0.50 -0.57
N TYR A 204 13.67 -1.49 -0.99
CA TYR A 204 13.69 -2.81 -0.36
C TYR A 204 15.02 -3.54 -0.57
N VAL A 205 15.61 -3.42 -1.76
CA VAL A 205 16.94 -3.99 -2.04
C VAL A 205 17.97 -3.36 -1.11
N GLU A 206 18.02 -2.03 -1.00
CA GLU A 206 18.90 -1.32 -0.08
C GLU A 206 18.71 -1.79 1.37
N LEU A 207 17.48 -1.88 1.86
CA LEU A 207 17.20 -2.35 3.21
C LEU A 207 17.71 -3.76 3.47
N ILE A 208 17.50 -4.69 2.52
CA ILE A 208 17.97 -6.07 2.64
C ILE A 208 19.50 -6.12 2.67
N GLU A 209 20.17 -5.34 1.82
CA GLU A 209 21.63 -5.23 1.81
C GLU A 209 22.17 -4.63 3.13
N GLN A 210 21.50 -3.60 3.67
CA GLN A 210 21.84 -3.05 4.99
C GLN A 210 21.71 -4.11 6.10
N ILE A 211 20.62 -4.89 6.11
CA ILE A 211 20.43 -5.97 7.10
C ILE A 211 21.55 -7.01 6.99
N ARG A 212 21.96 -7.37 5.77
CA ARG A 212 23.11 -8.27 5.55
C ARG A 212 24.40 -7.68 6.12
N ASP A 213 24.68 -6.41 5.85
CA ASP A 213 25.88 -5.74 6.38
C ASP A 213 25.87 -5.67 7.91
N TYR A 214 24.68 -5.55 8.53
CA TYR A 214 24.54 -5.63 9.98
C TYR A 214 24.72 -7.06 10.51
N HIS A 215 24.22 -8.08 9.80
CA HIS A 215 24.49 -9.49 10.12
C HIS A 215 25.99 -9.75 10.15
N ASP A 216 26.74 -9.32 9.13
CA ASP A 216 28.18 -9.52 9.06
C ASP A 216 28.94 -8.89 10.23
N LYS A 217 28.42 -7.78 10.77
CA LYS A 217 28.98 -7.10 11.96
C LYS A 217 28.59 -7.77 13.27
N ASP A 218 27.41 -8.39 13.38
CA ASP A 218 26.93 -9.07 14.59
C ASP A 218 26.07 -10.31 14.26
N ARG A 219 26.76 -11.39 13.85
CA ARG A 219 26.15 -12.67 13.46
C ARG A 219 25.43 -13.38 14.60
N THR A 220 25.68 -12.98 15.84
CA THR A 220 25.07 -13.62 17.02
C THR A 220 23.68 -13.09 17.31
N ARG A 221 23.46 -11.80 17.02
CA ARG A 221 22.22 -11.10 17.34
C ARG A 221 21.31 -10.94 16.13
N ILE A 222 21.89 -10.83 14.94
CA ILE A 222 21.14 -10.55 13.71
C ILE A 222 21.16 -11.83 12.87
N PRO A 223 20.00 -12.43 12.57
CA PRO A 223 19.94 -13.64 11.74
C PRO A 223 20.38 -13.35 10.31
N ASP A 224 20.85 -14.38 9.60
CA ASP A 224 21.16 -14.27 8.18
C ASP A 224 19.87 -14.07 7.38
N ILE A 225 19.75 -12.93 6.70
CA ILE A 225 18.57 -12.57 5.93
C ILE A 225 18.34 -13.52 4.75
N GLU A 226 19.38 -14.02 4.10
CA GLU A 226 19.22 -14.90 2.94
C GLU A 226 18.71 -16.27 3.36
N GLU A 227 19.20 -16.79 4.49
CA GLU A 227 18.65 -18.02 5.09
C GLU A 227 17.20 -17.82 5.55
N CYS A 228 16.86 -16.64 6.07
CA CYS A 228 15.50 -16.33 6.53
C CYS A 228 14.51 -16.11 5.40
N LEU A 229 14.98 -15.67 4.23
CA LEU A 229 14.20 -15.48 3.01
C LEU A 229 14.33 -16.67 2.07
N SER A 230 14.45 -17.89 2.61
CA SER A 230 14.54 -19.12 1.84
C SER A 230 13.65 -20.23 2.40
N PHE A 231 13.22 -21.13 1.52
CA PHE A 231 12.54 -22.36 1.89
C PHE A 231 13.13 -23.53 1.10
N ASP A 232 13.66 -24.53 1.81
CA ASP A 232 14.30 -25.71 1.20
C ASP A 232 15.42 -25.35 0.20
N GLY A 233 16.19 -24.30 0.53
CA GLY A 233 17.32 -23.82 -0.28
C GLY A 233 16.97 -22.87 -1.42
N GLU A 234 15.70 -22.69 -1.74
CA GLU A 234 15.23 -21.75 -2.76
C GLU A 234 14.85 -20.41 -2.12
N SER A 235 15.29 -19.29 -2.72
CA SER A 235 15.05 -17.95 -2.19
C SER A 235 13.67 -17.42 -2.58
N ILE A 236 12.98 -16.81 -1.62
CA ILE A 236 11.74 -16.03 -1.84
C ILE A 236 11.98 -14.53 -1.89
N ARG A 237 13.23 -14.06 -1.74
CA ARG A 237 13.60 -12.63 -1.66
C ARG A 237 12.99 -11.80 -2.78
N GLY A 238 13.18 -12.22 -4.04
CA GLY A 238 12.71 -11.46 -5.21
C GLY A 238 11.18 -11.29 -5.22
N LYS A 239 10.44 -12.37 -4.97
CA LYS A 239 8.97 -12.33 -4.94
C LYS A 239 8.42 -11.62 -3.71
N LEU A 240 9.09 -11.73 -2.56
CA LEU A 240 8.76 -10.95 -1.38
C LEU A 240 8.87 -9.44 -1.65
N ILE A 241 9.93 -9.01 -2.35
CA ILE A 241 10.08 -7.61 -2.78
C ILE A 241 8.95 -7.22 -3.74
N ASP A 242 8.66 -8.02 -4.77
CA ASP A 242 7.58 -7.73 -5.73
C ASP A 242 6.23 -7.53 -5.01
N ILE A 243 5.93 -8.40 -4.04
CA ILE A 243 4.75 -8.34 -3.18
C ILE A 243 4.73 -7.03 -2.38
N CYS A 244 5.82 -6.70 -1.69
CA CYS A 244 5.89 -5.48 -0.89
C CYS A 244 5.84 -4.22 -1.76
N VAL A 245 6.38 -4.22 -2.98
CA VAL A 245 6.25 -3.06 -3.91
C VAL A 245 4.79 -2.86 -4.31
N SER A 246 4.07 -3.96 -4.56
CA SER A 246 2.68 -3.86 -5.02
C SER A 246 1.70 -3.24 -4.05
N HIS A 247 2.02 -3.08 -2.75
CA HIS A 247 1.05 -2.49 -1.82
C HIS A 247 0.78 -1.00 -2.06
N ASN A 248 1.66 -0.31 -2.80
CA ASN A 248 1.54 1.10 -3.15
C ASN A 248 1.27 1.34 -4.65
N GLU A 249 0.92 0.28 -5.40
CA GLU A 249 0.53 0.33 -6.82
C GLU A 249 -1.00 0.19 -6.94
N ASP A 250 -1.59 0.36 -8.13
CA ASP A 250 -3.01 0.04 -8.37
C ASP A 250 -3.21 -1.49 -8.51
N ALA A 251 -4.44 -1.97 -8.31
CA ALA A 251 -4.73 -3.41 -8.23
C ALA A 251 -4.39 -4.18 -9.52
N GLU A 252 -4.43 -3.53 -10.68
CA GLU A 252 -4.07 -4.08 -12.00
C GLU A 252 -2.66 -4.66 -12.03
N VAL A 253 -1.77 -4.20 -11.14
CA VAL A 253 -0.43 -4.76 -10.98
C VAL A 253 -0.42 -6.27 -10.75
N LEU A 254 -1.49 -6.81 -10.15
CA LEU A 254 -1.60 -8.23 -9.82
C LEU A 254 -1.70 -9.13 -11.06
N VAL A 255 -2.03 -8.58 -12.23
CA VAL A 255 -2.08 -9.29 -13.52
C VAL A 255 -1.00 -8.82 -14.50
N GLU A 256 -0.09 -7.95 -14.07
CA GLU A 256 1.03 -7.51 -14.90
C GLU A 256 1.99 -8.64 -15.25
N LYS A 257 2.72 -8.43 -16.35
CA LYS A 257 3.82 -9.29 -16.75
C LYS A 257 5.08 -8.98 -15.95
N ASP A 258 5.93 -9.99 -15.78
CA ASP A 258 7.20 -9.83 -15.10
C ASP A 258 8.11 -8.85 -15.87
N ARG A 259 8.86 -8.03 -15.13
CA ARG A 259 9.69 -6.95 -15.67
C ARG A 259 10.91 -7.46 -16.44
N GLU A 260 11.42 -8.62 -16.06
CA GLU A 260 12.60 -9.24 -16.68
C GLU A 260 12.18 -10.30 -17.71
N ASN A 261 11.04 -10.96 -17.49
CA ASN A 261 10.50 -11.98 -18.39
C ASN A 261 9.03 -11.74 -18.74
N PHE A 262 8.79 -11.00 -19.83
CA PHE A 262 7.46 -10.64 -20.32
C PHE A 262 6.57 -11.83 -20.77
N GLU A 263 7.09 -13.06 -20.78
CA GLU A 263 6.31 -14.28 -21.03
C GLU A 263 5.64 -14.82 -19.76
N ARG A 264 6.04 -14.32 -18.59
CA ARG A 264 5.54 -14.78 -17.29
C ARG A 264 4.77 -13.68 -16.58
N PRO A 265 3.76 -14.02 -15.76
CA PRO A 265 3.14 -13.04 -14.87
C PRO A 265 4.15 -12.59 -13.81
N ARG A 266 4.03 -11.33 -13.37
CA ARG A 266 4.79 -10.79 -12.23
C ARG A 266 4.43 -11.56 -10.95
N PHE A 267 3.16 -11.91 -10.79
CA PHE A 267 2.61 -12.67 -9.66
C PHE A 267 2.01 -14.02 -10.12
N PRO A 268 2.84 -15.06 -10.37
CA PRO A 268 2.34 -16.39 -10.72
C PRO A 268 1.57 -17.05 -9.57
N ARG A 269 0.45 -17.71 -9.92
CA ARG A 269 -0.36 -18.55 -9.01
C ARG A 269 0.31 -19.89 -8.65
N GLU A 270 1.24 -20.34 -9.48
CA GLU A 270 2.03 -21.56 -9.25
C GLU A 270 3.53 -21.23 -9.35
N TYR A 271 4.06 -20.57 -8.32
CA TYR A 271 5.49 -20.27 -8.23
C TYR A 271 6.24 -21.38 -7.48
N PRO A 272 7.21 -22.07 -8.10
CA PRO A 272 7.97 -23.12 -7.42
C PRO A 272 8.93 -22.53 -6.38
N VAL A 273 8.87 -23.03 -5.14
CA VAL A 273 9.79 -22.70 -4.05
C VAL A 273 10.12 -23.97 -3.28
N GLY A 274 11.31 -24.51 -3.52
CA GLY A 274 11.78 -25.73 -2.87
C GLY A 274 10.86 -26.91 -3.18
N MET A 275 10.41 -27.60 -2.13
CA MET A 275 9.46 -28.72 -2.24
C MET A 275 7.97 -28.33 -2.33
N ALA A 276 7.63 -27.05 -2.49
CA ALA A 276 6.26 -26.57 -2.58
C ALA A 276 6.08 -25.54 -3.71
N ASN A 277 4.82 -25.22 -4.01
CA ASN A 277 4.45 -24.08 -4.85
C ASN A 277 3.81 -22.99 -3.99
N ALA A 278 3.85 -21.75 -4.46
CA ALA A 278 3.19 -20.61 -3.84
C ALA A 278 2.36 -19.82 -4.85
N ASP A 279 1.16 -19.41 -4.44
CA ASP A 279 0.35 -18.44 -5.16
C ASP A 279 0.76 -17.02 -4.76
N THR A 280 1.65 -16.41 -5.55
CA THR A 280 2.16 -15.07 -5.24
C THR A 280 1.15 -13.96 -5.53
N GLN A 281 0.16 -14.21 -6.40
CA GLN A 281 -0.95 -13.28 -6.64
C GLN A 281 -1.84 -13.20 -5.39
N LEU A 282 -2.17 -14.36 -4.81
CA LEU A 282 -2.90 -14.44 -3.55
C LEU A 282 -2.19 -13.71 -2.41
N VAL A 283 -0.89 -13.90 -2.26
CA VAL A 283 -0.13 -13.24 -1.19
C VAL A 283 -0.10 -11.72 -1.38
N ALA A 284 0.13 -11.24 -2.61
CA ALA A 284 0.11 -9.81 -2.91
C ALA A 284 -1.27 -9.19 -2.64
N ALA A 285 -2.35 -9.83 -3.10
CA ALA A 285 -3.71 -9.40 -2.84
C ALA A 285 -4.04 -9.40 -1.33
N ALA A 286 -3.60 -10.42 -0.60
CA ALA A 286 -3.82 -10.50 0.85
C ALA A 286 -3.15 -9.35 1.60
N LEU A 287 -1.95 -8.93 1.19
CA LEU A 287 -1.25 -7.77 1.76
C LEU A 287 -2.04 -6.48 1.54
N ARG A 288 -2.35 -6.18 0.27
CA ARG A 288 -3.08 -4.97 -0.13
C ARG A 288 -4.41 -4.84 0.61
N LEU A 289 -5.22 -5.90 0.57
CA LEU A 289 -6.53 -5.92 1.22
C LEU A 289 -6.42 -5.81 2.74
N SER A 290 -5.43 -6.46 3.35
CA SER A 290 -5.30 -6.45 4.82
C SER A 290 -4.77 -5.12 5.35
N ASP A 291 -3.85 -4.48 4.63
CA ASP A 291 -3.32 -3.17 5.03
C ASP A 291 -4.39 -2.07 4.94
N ILE A 292 -5.12 -1.98 3.81
CA ILE A 292 -6.18 -0.98 3.67
C ILE A 292 -7.34 -1.19 4.65
N LEU A 293 -7.58 -2.44 5.06
CA LEU A 293 -8.59 -2.79 6.07
C LEU A 293 -8.16 -2.53 7.52
N ASP A 294 -6.87 -2.28 7.79
CA ASP A 294 -6.40 -1.87 9.14
C ASP A 294 -6.75 -0.40 9.44
N PHE A 295 -8.04 -0.08 9.30
CA PHE A 295 -8.61 1.24 9.48
C PHE A 295 -9.30 1.35 10.84
N ASP A 296 -8.49 1.47 11.90
CA ASP A 296 -8.97 1.50 13.28
C ASP A 296 -8.18 2.49 14.16
N ARG A 297 -8.77 2.88 15.30
CA ARG A 297 -8.23 3.81 16.30
C ARG A 297 -6.91 3.36 16.91
N GLU A 298 -6.61 2.06 16.91
CA GLU A 298 -5.33 1.53 17.40
C GLU A 298 -4.13 2.07 16.62
N ARG A 299 -4.32 2.43 15.34
CA ARG A 299 -3.31 3.12 14.53
C ARG A 299 -3.07 4.57 14.99
N THR A 300 -3.89 5.14 15.90
CA THR A 300 -3.77 6.53 16.37
C THR A 300 -4.12 6.72 17.85
N PRO A 301 -3.20 6.38 18.77
CA PRO A 301 -3.41 6.61 20.20
C PRO A 301 -3.73 8.09 20.50
N PRO A 302 -4.89 8.41 21.11
CA PRO A 302 -5.33 9.80 21.32
C PRO A 302 -4.36 10.65 22.13
N ILE A 303 -3.52 10.02 22.96
CA ILE A 303 -2.50 10.74 23.73
C ILE A 303 -1.42 11.33 22.82
N LEU A 304 -1.00 10.59 21.80
CA LEU A 304 0.01 11.03 20.83
C LEU A 304 -0.52 12.20 19.99
N PHE A 305 -1.78 12.15 19.53
CA PHE A 305 -2.42 13.24 18.77
C PHE A 305 -2.30 14.62 19.46
N HIS A 306 -2.54 14.68 20.77
CA HIS A 306 -2.52 15.93 21.53
C HIS A 306 -1.11 16.50 21.74
N TYR A 307 -0.07 15.67 21.65
CA TYR A 307 1.33 16.11 21.78
C TYR A 307 1.97 16.45 20.44
N LEU A 308 1.54 15.81 19.36
CA LEU A 308 2.24 15.79 18.07
C LEU A 308 1.69 16.78 17.04
N ILE A 309 0.42 17.19 17.16
CA ILE A 309 -0.21 18.12 16.21
C ILE A 309 -0.36 19.51 16.86
N PRO A 310 0.46 20.52 16.49
CA PRO A 310 0.29 21.85 17.01
C PRO A 310 -0.97 22.51 16.45
N GLY A 311 -1.76 23.10 17.35
CA GLY A 311 -3.08 23.65 17.07
C GLY A 311 -3.13 24.96 16.24
N THR A 312 -2.12 25.24 15.42
CA THR A 312 -2.03 26.49 14.63
C THR A 312 -2.49 26.36 13.18
N LEU A 313 -2.69 25.15 12.66
CA LEU A 313 -3.20 24.89 11.30
C LEU A 313 -4.62 24.30 11.37
N GLY A 314 -5.53 24.78 10.51
CA GLY A 314 -6.88 24.22 10.42
C GLY A 314 -6.86 22.78 9.90
N LEU A 315 -7.85 21.97 10.28
CA LEU A 315 -7.97 20.56 9.86
C LEU A 315 -7.97 20.32 8.34
N ARG A 316 -8.27 21.36 7.53
CA ARG A 316 -8.21 21.29 6.06
C ARG A 316 -6.80 21.35 5.51
N ASP A 317 -5.89 22.03 6.20
CA ASP A 317 -4.53 22.34 5.72
C ASP A 317 -3.49 21.38 6.33
N ASN A 318 -3.93 20.40 7.11
CA ASN A 318 -3.07 19.45 7.81
C ASN A 318 -3.54 18.01 7.55
N ILE A 319 -2.99 17.40 6.50
CA ILE A 319 -3.27 16.02 6.04
C ILE A 319 -3.14 15.03 7.20
N SER A 320 -2.07 15.17 7.97
CA SER A 320 -1.78 14.36 9.15
C SER A 320 -2.85 14.46 10.23
N ALA A 321 -3.32 15.66 10.55
CA ALA A 321 -4.43 15.84 11.48
C ALA A 321 -5.74 15.21 10.99
N LEU A 322 -5.99 15.26 9.68
CA LEU A 322 -7.14 14.63 9.06
C LEU A 322 -7.05 13.10 9.11
N GLU A 323 -5.93 12.52 8.70
CA GLU A 323 -5.66 11.07 8.77
C GLU A 323 -5.84 10.55 10.19
N TRP A 324 -5.25 11.25 11.17
CA TRP A 324 -5.40 10.84 12.56
C TRP A 324 -6.84 10.91 13.06
N SER A 325 -7.53 11.99 12.72
CA SER A 325 -8.91 12.20 13.12
C SER A 325 -9.86 11.15 12.53
N LYS A 326 -9.59 10.63 11.32
CA LYS A 326 -10.37 9.53 10.72
C LYS A 326 -10.31 8.29 11.61
N HIS A 327 -9.10 7.79 11.88
CA HIS A 327 -8.89 6.60 12.71
C HIS A 327 -9.45 6.77 14.12
N MET A 328 -9.26 7.95 14.74
CA MET A 328 -9.77 8.23 16.08
C MET A 328 -11.31 8.27 16.17
N ALA A 329 -12.00 8.60 15.08
CA ALA A 329 -13.46 8.64 15.04
C ALA A 329 -14.10 7.24 14.97
N ILE A 330 -13.36 6.26 14.44
CA ILE A 330 -13.79 4.86 14.40
C ILE A 330 -13.77 4.29 15.82
N SER A 331 -14.84 3.58 16.17
CA SER A 331 -15.02 2.93 17.48
C SER A 331 -14.96 1.42 17.37
N ASN A 332 -15.46 0.84 16.27
CA ASN A 332 -15.33 -0.56 15.91
C ASN A 332 -15.68 -0.74 14.42
N TRP A 333 -15.36 -1.92 13.90
CA TRP A 333 -15.75 -2.33 12.56
C TRP A 333 -16.00 -3.84 12.52
N GLU A 334 -16.74 -4.29 11.51
CA GLU A 334 -17.03 -5.71 11.30
C GLU A 334 -17.12 -6.07 9.82
N ILE A 335 -16.82 -7.34 9.49
CA ILE A 335 -17.06 -7.90 8.16
C ILE A 335 -18.37 -8.67 8.23
N GLY A 336 -19.45 -8.04 7.77
CA GLY A 336 -20.77 -8.65 7.66
C GLY A 336 -20.91 -9.50 6.40
N GLN A 337 -22.05 -10.18 6.26
CA GLN A 337 -22.34 -11.00 5.10
C GLN A 337 -22.45 -10.19 3.79
N ASN A 338 -22.98 -8.97 3.86
CA ASN A 338 -23.25 -8.13 2.69
C ASN A 338 -22.36 -6.88 2.60
N ALA A 339 -21.78 -6.43 3.71
CA ALA A 339 -20.97 -5.23 3.76
C ALA A 339 -19.96 -5.27 4.90
N ILE A 340 -18.83 -4.59 4.71
CA ILE A 340 -17.93 -4.18 5.78
C ILE A 340 -18.47 -2.88 6.37
N VAL A 341 -18.64 -2.80 7.69
CA VAL A 341 -19.25 -1.63 8.34
C VAL A 341 -18.27 -1.03 9.34
N PHE A 342 -17.86 0.22 9.08
CA PHE A 342 -17.06 1.03 10.00
C PHE A 342 -17.97 1.93 10.83
N ARG A 343 -17.96 1.76 12.16
CA ARG A 343 -18.83 2.49 13.09
C ARG A 343 -18.06 3.49 13.92
N GLY A 344 -18.62 4.69 14.09
CA GLY A 344 -17.91 5.75 14.79
C GLY A 344 -18.78 6.89 15.28
N ARG A 345 -18.14 7.84 15.96
CA ARG A 345 -18.75 9.12 16.35
C ARG A 345 -17.81 10.24 16.01
N CYS A 346 -18.31 11.29 15.37
CA CYS A 346 -17.48 12.39 14.91
C CYS A 346 -18.11 13.75 15.25
N LYS A 347 -17.27 14.75 15.54
CA LYS A 347 -17.65 16.15 15.77
C LYS A 347 -17.37 17.07 14.58
N SER A 348 -16.73 16.55 13.53
CA SER A 348 -16.26 17.32 12.38
C SER A 348 -16.83 16.74 11.10
N HIS A 349 -17.60 17.54 10.37
CA HIS A 349 -18.14 17.15 9.08
C HIS A 349 -17.06 16.85 8.04
N ILE A 350 -15.87 17.47 8.15
CA ILE A 350 -14.72 17.22 7.28
C ILE A 350 -14.18 15.81 7.51
N VAL A 351 -14.03 15.42 8.78
CA VAL A 351 -13.52 14.10 9.15
C VAL A 351 -14.54 13.01 8.78
N HIS A 352 -15.84 13.24 9.02
CA HIS A 352 -16.89 12.33 8.56
C HIS A 352 -16.84 12.15 7.04
N HIS A 353 -16.77 13.24 6.26
CA HIS A 353 -16.61 13.11 4.80
C HIS A 353 -15.37 12.30 4.42
N ALA A 354 -14.24 12.53 5.07
CA ALA A 354 -13.01 11.81 4.78
C ALA A 354 -13.12 10.30 5.10
N ILE A 355 -13.86 9.91 6.15
CA ILE A 355 -14.17 8.51 6.46
C ILE A 355 -15.04 7.89 5.35
N VAL A 356 -16.06 8.60 4.86
CA VAL A 356 -16.91 8.14 3.75
C VAL A 356 -16.10 7.92 2.48
N GLN A 357 -15.19 8.85 2.15
CA GLN A 357 -14.28 8.69 1.01
C GLN A 357 -13.33 7.51 1.19
N PHE A 358 -12.80 7.32 2.40
CA PHE A 358 -11.94 6.18 2.68
C PHE A 358 -12.69 4.84 2.53
N CYS A 359 -13.94 4.75 2.99
CA CYS A 359 -14.77 3.56 2.76
C CYS A 359 -14.97 3.27 1.27
N ARG A 360 -15.15 4.30 0.43
CA ARG A 360 -15.21 4.13 -1.03
C ARG A 360 -13.90 3.60 -1.61
N ALA A 361 -12.75 4.08 -1.13
CA ALA A 361 -11.45 3.59 -1.57
C ALA A 361 -11.24 2.11 -1.19
N VAL A 362 -11.69 1.69 0.01
CA VAL A 362 -11.68 0.27 0.40
C VAL A 362 -12.59 -0.56 -0.51
N GLU A 363 -13.78 -0.05 -0.84
CA GLU A 363 -14.74 -0.72 -1.74
C GLU A 363 -14.16 -0.91 -3.16
N GLU A 364 -13.50 0.13 -3.67
CA GLU A 364 -12.80 0.11 -4.96
C GLU A 364 -11.62 -0.86 -4.95
N GLU A 365 -10.77 -0.83 -3.93
CA GLU A 365 -9.63 -1.75 -3.80
C GLU A 365 -10.08 -3.22 -3.76
N ILE A 366 -11.16 -3.54 -3.02
CA ILE A 366 -11.75 -4.89 -3.00
C ILE A 366 -12.24 -5.29 -4.39
N SER A 367 -12.99 -4.41 -5.05
CA SER A 367 -13.62 -4.68 -6.34
C SER A 367 -12.59 -4.84 -7.46
N SER A 368 -11.60 -3.94 -7.52
CA SER A 368 -10.51 -3.97 -8.50
C SER A 368 -9.62 -5.19 -8.26
N THR A 369 -9.27 -5.49 -7.00
CA THR A 369 -8.52 -6.71 -6.67
C THR A 369 -9.31 -7.96 -7.07
N GLN A 370 -10.61 -8.02 -6.80
CA GLN A 370 -11.46 -9.15 -7.19
C GLN A 370 -11.49 -9.37 -8.69
N ALA A 371 -11.55 -8.30 -9.50
CA ALA A 371 -11.50 -8.38 -10.95
C ALA A 371 -10.20 -9.02 -11.47
N THR A 372 -9.07 -8.86 -10.77
CA THR A 372 -7.79 -9.49 -11.16
C THR A 372 -7.75 -11.01 -10.99
N PHE A 373 -8.66 -11.58 -10.18
CA PHE A 373 -8.72 -13.03 -9.98
C PHE A 373 -9.55 -13.73 -11.04
N ASP A 374 -10.53 -13.06 -11.63
CA ASP A 374 -11.44 -13.59 -12.65
C ASP A 374 -11.49 -12.69 -13.91
N PRO A 375 -10.35 -12.47 -14.60
CA PRO A 375 -10.28 -11.52 -15.71
C PRO A 375 -11.15 -11.94 -16.91
N GLU A 376 -11.41 -13.24 -17.07
CA GLU A 376 -12.17 -13.80 -18.18
C GLU A 376 -13.63 -14.15 -17.78
N GLY A 377 -14.02 -13.94 -16.52
CA GLY A 377 -15.35 -14.27 -16.02
C GLY A 377 -15.65 -15.78 -16.02
N GLU A 378 -14.61 -16.61 -15.95
CA GLU A 378 -14.69 -18.08 -15.97
C GLU A 378 -15.06 -18.65 -14.60
N GLY A 379 -15.20 -17.80 -13.58
CA GLY A 379 -15.64 -18.20 -12.24
C GLY A 379 -14.52 -18.80 -11.41
N THR A 380 -13.31 -18.25 -11.52
CA THR A 380 -12.24 -18.55 -10.56
C THR A 380 -12.69 -18.20 -9.13
N ALA A 381 -12.46 -19.12 -8.19
CA ALA A 381 -12.94 -18.94 -6.83
C ALA A 381 -12.18 -17.79 -6.15
N TRP A 382 -12.89 -16.70 -5.85
CA TRP A 382 -12.40 -15.60 -5.01
C TRP A 382 -11.91 -16.15 -3.66
N PRO A 383 -10.61 -16.04 -3.32
CA PRO A 383 -10.04 -16.73 -2.17
C PRO A 383 -10.32 -16.02 -0.83
N PHE A 384 -10.98 -14.87 -0.85
CA PHE A 384 -11.25 -14.05 0.32
C PHE A 384 -12.74 -14.03 0.71
N ARG A 385 -13.03 -13.84 1.99
CA ARG A 385 -14.38 -13.68 2.56
C ARG A 385 -14.65 -12.21 2.85
N LEU A 386 -14.61 -11.42 1.79
CA LEU A 386 -14.89 -9.99 1.83
C LEU A 386 -16.12 -9.69 0.96
N PRO A 387 -17.12 -8.97 1.50
CA PRO A 387 -18.19 -8.45 0.66
C PRO A 387 -17.67 -7.27 -0.17
N SER A 388 -18.25 -7.06 -1.34
CA SER A 388 -17.88 -5.97 -2.25
C SER A 388 -18.43 -4.60 -1.83
N SER A 389 -19.16 -4.49 -0.71
CA SER A 389 -19.70 -3.23 -0.21
C SER A 389 -19.06 -2.79 1.10
N VAL A 390 -18.79 -1.49 1.25
CA VAL A 390 -18.19 -0.90 2.45
C VAL A 390 -19.01 0.31 2.90
N GLN A 391 -19.41 0.34 4.17
CA GLN A 391 -20.31 1.34 4.73
C GLN A 391 -19.67 2.10 5.89
N ALA A 392 -19.84 3.42 5.87
CA ALA A 392 -19.52 4.31 6.98
C ALA A 392 -20.79 4.60 7.79
N ASP A 393 -20.85 4.07 9.02
CA ASP A 393 -21.93 4.31 9.98
C ASP A 393 -21.41 5.25 11.08
N ILE A 394 -21.36 6.54 10.76
CA ILE A 394 -20.75 7.57 11.61
C ILE A 394 -21.84 8.44 12.22
N HIS A 395 -22.01 8.34 13.54
CA HIS A 395 -22.95 9.21 14.25
C HIS A 395 -22.35 10.62 14.40
N GLU A 396 -23.14 11.60 14.02
CA GLU A 396 -22.79 13.01 14.04
C GLU A 396 -22.96 13.59 15.46
N ASP A 397 -22.08 14.52 15.85
CA ASP A 397 -22.15 15.26 17.10
C ASP A 397 -21.99 16.77 16.80
N GLY A 398 -23.11 17.51 16.83
CA GLY A 398 -23.14 18.95 16.63
C GLY A 398 -23.19 19.45 15.17
N TYR A 399 -23.41 18.56 14.20
CA TYR A 399 -23.65 18.90 12.79
C TYR A 399 -24.61 17.89 12.16
N HIS A 400 -25.06 18.17 10.92
CA HIS A 400 -25.80 17.22 10.09
C HIS A 400 -24.97 16.88 8.85
N TYR A 401 -24.65 15.61 8.61
CA TYR A 401 -23.88 15.21 7.43
C TYR A 401 -24.83 15.07 6.24
N VAL A 402 -24.44 15.71 5.14
CA VAL A 402 -25.03 15.48 3.83
C VAL A 402 -23.85 15.43 2.86
N PRO A 403 -23.73 14.40 2.01
CA PRO A 403 -22.65 14.28 1.05
C PRO A 403 -22.86 15.28 -0.11
N TYR A 404 -22.68 16.57 0.16
CA TYR A 404 -22.69 17.59 -0.88
C TYR A 404 -21.44 17.41 -1.75
N GLN A 405 -21.63 17.06 -3.02
CA GLN A 405 -20.61 17.19 -4.06
C GLN A 405 -20.80 18.54 -4.78
N PHE A 406 -19.72 19.32 -4.87
CA PHE A 406 -19.65 20.44 -5.80
C PHE A 406 -19.06 19.92 -7.09
N GLU A 407 -19.93 19.52 -8.01
CA GLU A 407 -19.52 19.19 -9.37
C GLU A 407 -19.64 20.45 -10.23
N LEU A 408 -18.67 20.64 -11.12
CA LEU A 408 -18.81 21.63 -12.18
C LEU A 408 -19.90 21.13 -13.12
N ASP A 409 -20.73 22.06 -13.59
CA ASP A 409 -21.69 21.77 -14.65
C ASP A 409 -20.89 21.59 -15.95
N ASP A 410 -20.50 20.34 -16.24
CA ASP A 410 -19.64 20.00 -17.37
C ASP A 410 -20.22 20.53 -18.68
N ASP A 411 -21.54 20.47 -18.88
CA ASP A 411 -22.21 21.04 -20.05
C ASP A 411 -21.97 22.55 -20.14
N ARG A 412 -22.05 23.26 -19.02
CA ARG A 412 -21.81 24.70 -18.96
C ARG A 412 -20.35 25.06 -19.07
N VAL A 413 -19.44 24.24 -18.55
CA VAL A 413 -17.98 24.37 -18.73
C VAL A 413 -17.61 24.12 -20.18
N TYR A 414 -18.15 23.09 -20.82
CA TYR A 414 -18.02 22.85 -22.25
C TYR A 414 -18.64 23.98 -23.07
N GLN A 415 -19.79 24.54 -22.69
CA GLN A 415 -20.34 25.72 -23.37
C GLN A 415 -19.52 27.00 -23.14
N LEU A 416 -18.82 27.14 -22.01
CA LEU A 416 -17.95 28.27 -21.73
C LEU A 416 -16.61 28.17 -22.46
N LEU A 417 -16.02 26.97 -22.46
CA LEU A 417 -14.74 26.67 -23.09
C LEU A 417 -14.90 26.49 -24.60
N MET A 418 -15.86 25.65 -25.01
CA MET A 418 -16.19 25.31 -26.41
C MET A 418 -17.40 26.06 -26.99
N GLY A 419 -17.95 27.04 -26.26
CA GLY A 419 -18.88 28.01 -26.83
C GLY A 419 -18.30 28.66 -28.08
N GLY A 420 -19.16 29.23 -28.93
CA GLY A 420 -18.96 29.52 -30.36
C GLY A 420 -17.81 30.46 -30.80
N ALA A 421 -16.61 30.32 -30.22
CA ALA A 421 -15.43 31.13 -30.46
C ALA A 421 -14.09 30.34 -30.42
N ILE A 422 -14.07 29.00 -30.26
CA ILE A 422 -12.81 28.24 -30.49
C ILE A 422 -12.49 28.16 -31.99
N TYR A 423 -13.49 27.87 -32.81
CA TYR A 423 -13.34 27.79 -34.26
C TYR A 423 -14.34 28.73 -34.94
N ASP A 424 -13.83 29.68 -35.72
CA ASP A 424 -14.65 30.53 -36.58
C ASP A 424 -15.43 29.72 -37.64
N ASN A 425 -14.96 28.50 -37.93
CA ASN A 425 -15.57 27.57 -38.88
C ASN A 425 -15.59 26.14 -38.30
N PRO A 426 -16.76 25.50 -38.16
CA PRO A 426 -16.89 24.12 -37.67
C PRO A 426 -16.05 23.08 -38.43
N LEU A 427 -15.70 23.35 -39.69
CA LEU A 427 -14.80 22.50 -40.48
C LEU A 427 -13.36 22.49 -39.95
N MET A 428 -12.95 23.47 -39.14
CA MET A 428 -11.63 23.46 -38.49
C MET A 428 -11.53 22.35 -37.44
N ALA A 429 -12.59 22.14 -36.63
CA ALA A 429 -12.63 21.04 -35.68
C ALA A 429 -12.54 19.67 -36.38
N VAL A 430 -13.25 19.51 -37.49
CA VAL A 430 -13.18 18.29 -38.30
C VAL A 430 -11.78 18.11 -38.90
N ARG A 431 -11.16 19.19 -39.39
CA ARG A 431 -9.77 19.15 -39.90
C ARG A 431 -8.79 18.72 -38.82
N GLU A 432 -8.87 19.28 -37.61
CA GLU A 432 -7.98 18.94 -36.50
C GLU A 432 -8.18 17.50 -36.03
N LEU A 433 -9.43 17.03 -35.95
CA LEU A 433 -9.73 15.64 -35.60
C LEU A 433 -9.09 14.67 -36.60
N VAL A 434 -9.20 14.97 -37.90
CA VAL A 434 -8.56 14.17 -38.95
C VAL A 434 -7.03 14.25 -38.85
N GLN A 435 -6.48 15.42 -38.58
CA GLN A 435 -5.04 15.60 -38.39
C GLN A 435 -4.52 14.77 -37.22
N ASN A 436 -5.20 14.81 -36.06
CA ASN A 436 -4.85 14.01 -34.89
C ASN A 436 -4.89 12.50 -35.19
N ALA A 437 -5.88 12.04 -35.98
CA ALA A 437 -5.96 10.64 -36.40
C ALA A 437 -4.78 10.24 -37.32
N VAL A 438 -4.37 11.12 -38.23
CA VAL A 438 -3.19 10.92 -39.10
C VAL A 438 -1.91 10.89 -38.26
N ASP A 439 -1.76 11.83 -37.34
CA ASP A 439 -0.57 11.96 -36.50
C ASP A 439 -0.42 10.75 -35.57
N ALA A 440 -1.52 10.28 -34.96
CA ALA A 440 -1.53 9.06 -34.15
C ALA A 440 -1.15 7.81 -34.96
N CYS A 441 -1.67 7.67 -36.18
CA CYS A 441 -1.28 6.59 -37.09
C CYS A 441 0.22 6.64 -37.42
N SER A 442 0.72 7.83 -37.73
CA SER A 442 2.13 8.06 -38.09
C SER A 442 3.06 7.79 -36.91
N TYR A 443 2.66 8.20 -35.71
CA TYR A 443 3.41 7.97 -34.48
C TYR A 443 3.53 6.47 -34.15
N ARG A 444 2.41 5.74 -34.26
CA ARG A 444 2.40 4.28 -34.10
C ARG A 444 3.36 3.61 -35.08
N ASP A 445 3.32 4.00 -36.36
CA ASP A 445 4.18 3.41 -37.38
C ASP A 445 5.67 3.66 -37.09
N ALA A 446 6.01 4.86 -36.63
CA ALA A 446 7.37 5.20 -36.22
C ALA A 446 7.84 4.33 -35.03
N LEU A 447 6.98 4.11 -34.02
CA LEU A 447 7.30 3.22 -32.90
C LEU A 447 7.50 1.77 -33.36
N THR A 448 6.63 1.27 -34.23
CA THR A 448 6.73 -0.11 -34.74
C THR A 448 7.98 -0.31 -35.59
N GLN A 449 8.37 0.66 -36.42
CA GLN A 449 9.61 0.60 -37.21
C GLN A 449 10.88 0.59 -36.35
N VAL A 450 10.85 1.21 -35.16
CA VAL A 450 11.95 1.15 -34.19
C VAL A 450 12.06 -0.23 -33.55
N GLN A 451 10.94 -0.92 -33.34
CA GLN A 451 10.88 -2.24 -32.71
C GLN A 451 11.09 -3.40 -33.71
N GLU A 452 10.64 -3.25 -34.96
CA GLU A 452 10.65 -4.29 -35.99
C GLU A 452 11.35 -3.80 -37.27
N THR A 453 12.60 -4.22 -37.47
CA THR A 453 13.37 -3.89 -38.68
C THR A 453 12.76 -4.53 -39.92
N GLY A 454 12.16 -3.71 -40.79
CA GLY A 454 11.56 -4.13 -42.06
C GLY A 454 10.03 -4.07 -42.10
N PHE A 455 9.37 -3.63 -41.03
CA PHE A 455 7.92 -3.41 -41.01
C PHE A 455 7.50 -2.33 -42.03
N GLN A 456 6.53 -2.67 -42.89
CA GLN A 456 5.87 -1.73 -43.78
C GLN A 456 4.42 -1.51 -43.32
N PRO A 457 4.06 -0.30 -42.87
CA PRO A 457 2.70 -0.02 -42.44
C PRO A 457 1.71 -0.11 -43.60
N ASP A 458 0.58 -0.79 -43.38
CA ASP A 458 -0.57 -0.71 -44.30
C ASP A 458 -1.09 0.73 -44.31
N THR A 459 -1.59 1.19 -45.47
CA THR A 459 -2.10 2.54 -45.71
C THR A 459 -3.59 2.57 -46.03
N LYS A 460 -4.24 1.41 -46.19
CA LYS A 460 -5.66 1.35 -46.58
C LYS A 460 -6.60 1.47 -45.38
N ASN A 461 -7.63 2.32 -45.53
CA ASN A 461 -8.78 2.45 -44.61
C ASN A 461 -8.44 2.64 -43.12
N ARG A 462 -7.26 3.16 -42.79
CA ARG A 462 -6.82 3.33 -41.38
C ARG A 462 -7.63 4.35 -40.61
N ILE A 463 -8.17 5.33 -41.32
CA ILE A 463 -8.99 6.40 -40.75
C ILE A 463 -10.31 6.33 -41.50
N THR A 464 -11.36 5.98 -40.79
CA THR A 464 -12.74 5.98 -41.30
C THR A 464 -13.49 7.09 -40.57
N ILE A 465 -14.08 8.01 -41.32
CA ILE A 465 -14.91 9.07 -40.78
C ILE A 465 -16.35 8.73 -41.11
N THR A 466 -17.14 8.48 -40.06
CA THR A 466 -18.57 8.22 -40.18
C THR A 466 -19.31 9.45 -39.68
N TYR A 467 -20.22 9.98 -40.48
CA TYR A 467 -21.09 11.09 -40.08
C TYR A 467 -22.52 10.56 -39.93
N GLU A 468 -23.04 10.62 -38.71
CA GLU A 468 -24.42 10.27 -38.41
C GLU A 468 -25.23 11.55 -38.17
N VAL A 469 -26.32 11.72 -38.92
CA VAL A 469 -27.24 12.84 -38.69
C VAL A 469 -28.08 12.51 -37.47
N GLY A 470 -27.67 12.99 -36.30
CA GLY A 470 -28.51 12.97 -35.10
C GLY A 470 -29.75 13.84 -35.33
N ARG A 471 -30.95 13.28 -35.15
CA ARG A 471 -32.15 14.09 -34.89
C ARG A 471 -32.01 14.65 -33.49
N TRP A 472 -31.77 15.94 -33.39
CA TRP A 472 -31.89 16.68 -32.15
C TRP A 472 -33.35 17.17 -32.07
N ASP A 473 -34.17 16.48 -31.27
CA ASP A 473 -35.47 16.99 -30.81
C ASP A 473 -35.27 17.88 -29.58
#